data_AF-A0A9W6SMK5-F1
#
_entry.id   AF-A0A9W6SMK5-F1
#
_cell.length_a   1.000
_cell.length_b   1.000
_cell.length_c   1.000
_cell.angle_alpha   90.00
_cell.angle_beta   90.00
_cell.angle_gamma   90.00
#
_symmetry.space_group_name_H-M   'P 1'
#
loop_
_entity.id
_entity.type
_entity.pdbx_description
1 polymer ?
#
loop_
_entity_poly.entity_id
_entity_poly.type
_entity_poly.pdbx_seq_one_letter_code
_entity_poly.pdbx_strand_id
1 'polypeptide(L)'
;MWQAARMSTLPHLDNSWMFDLVSDDPRLRGAALARHEVASDEYSEQWQRAHELDALIWTLRDDDREVPPGLLAESDQVGRALREAGDGTLCGLVDRFAYGDADESAALAPYAVLFLTLENRYPETWDTELAAGSPWHLKKRVLDRFVRDGVPVGSRDMATEAVIDAAYRLHRCEDRRYPLLARHLDSVALREELAEAYDNEDVIVAARAGYLLWALENPAAPVTLRSWRDWIVEDLTESLTT
;
A
#
# COMPACT_ATOMS: atom_id res chain seq x y z
N MET A 1 -0.86 12.51 13.76
CA MET A 1 -2.01 12.13 12.92
C MET A 1 -2.50 10.69 13.15
N TRP A 2 -1.59 9.71 13.26
CA TRP A 2 -1.91 8.29 13.48
C TRP A 2 -2.71 7.93 14.76
N GLN A 3 -2.79 8.82 15.74
CA GLN A 3 -3.58 8.62 16.97
C GLN A 3 -5.10 8.48 16.72
N ALA A 4 -5.65 9.17 15.71
CA ALA A 4 -7.08 9.04 15.36
C ALA A 4 -7.36 7.70 14.66
N ALA A 5 -6.45 7.24 13.80
CA ALA A 5 -6.53 5.93 13.15
C ALA A 5 -6.41 4.78 14.16
N ARG A 6 -5.61 4.95 15.23
CA ARG A 6 -5.55 3.99 16.36
C ARG A 6 -6.89 3.78 17.07
N MET A 7 -7.80 4.75 17.02
CA MET A 7 -9.11 4.66 17.67
C MET A 7 -10.21 4.12 16.75
N SER A 8 -9.95 4.03 15.44
CA SER A 8 -10.89 3.59 14.40
C SER A 8 -10.62 2.16 13.91
N THR A 9 -9.98 1.34 14.73
CA THR A 9 -9.72 -0.07 14.40
C THR A 9 -11.00 -0.88 14.49
N LEU A 10 -11.11 -1.93 13.67
CA LEU A 10 -12.14 -2.95 13.85
C LEU A 10 -12.08 -3.43 15.32
N PRO A 11 -13.17 -3.29 16.11
CA PRO A 11 -13.10 -3.44 17.58
C PRO A 11 -12.67 -4.83 18.09
N HIS A 12 -12.49 -5.79 17.18
CA HIS A 12 -12.04 -7.15 17.47
C HIS A 12 -10.57 -7.42 17.12
N LEU A 13 -9.86 -6.48 16.48
CA LEU A 13 -8.45 -6.65 16.08
C LEU A 13 -7.54 -5.69 16.88
N ASP A 14 -6.70 -6.24 17.75
CA ASP A 14 -5.62 -5.49 18.44
C ASP A 14 -4.43 -5.24 17.49
N ASN A 15 -4.69 -4.44 16.45
CA ASN A 15 -3.71 -4.13 15.39
C ASN A 15 -3.27 -2.66 15.41
N SER A 16 -3.56 -1.91 16.48
CA SER A 16 -3.16 -0.50 16.60
C SER A 16 -1.65 -0.32 16.70
N TRP A 17 -0.92 -1.36 17.12
CA TRP A 17 0.55 -1.39 17.18
C TRP A 17 1.19 -1.31 15.79
N MET A 18 0.50 -1.71 14.71
CA MET A 18 1.06 -1.65 13.36
C MET A 18 1.35 -0.21 12.93
N PHE A 19 0.63 0.78 13.46
CA PHE A 19 0.91 2.19 13.18
C PHE A 19 2.27 2.65 13.73
N ASP A 20 2.87 1.92 14.67
CA ASP A 20 4.24 2.18 15.12
C ASP A 20 5.29 1.74 14.08
N LEU A 21 4.94 0.98 13.03
CA LEU A 21 5.86 0.60 11.95
C LEU A 21 6.42 1.82 11.19
N VAL A 22 5.70 2.94 11.20
CA VAL A 22 6.14 4.21 10.59
C VAL A 22 6.50 5.28 11.62
N SER A 23 6.66 4.89 12.89
CA SER A 23 7.06 5.81 13.96
C SER A 23 8.48 6.32 13.74
N ASP A 24 8.70 7.62 13.95
CA ASP A 24 10.03 8.22 13.96
C ASP A 24 10.86 7.76 15.17
N ASP A 25 10.22 7.38 16.28
CA ASP A 25 10.89 6.75 17.42
C ASP A 25 11.36 5.34 17.03
N PRO A 26 12.68 5.08 16.94
CA PRO A 26 13.21 3.79 16.53
C PRO A 26 12.87 2.66 17.51
N ARG A 27 12.58 2.96 18.79
CA ARG A 27 12.21 1.95 19.78
C ARG A 27 10.80 1.42 19.54
N LEU A 28 9.86 2.33 19.31
CA LEU A 28 8.48 1.96 18.97
C LEU A 28 8.44 1.21 17.64
N ARG A 29 9.17 1.71 16.64
CA ARG A 29 9.28 1.05 15.34
C ARG A 29 9.91 -0.34 15.45
N GLY A 30 11.02 -0.47 16.16
CA GLY A 30 11.69 -1.76 16.38
C GLY A 30 10.81 -2.77 17.12
N ALA A 31 10.03 -2.35 18.11
CA ALA A 31 9.08 -3.23 18.80
C ALA A 31 7.92 -3.67 17.88
N ALA A 32 7.42 -2.78 17.03
CA ALA A 32 6.41 -3.10 16.04
C ALA A 32 6.93 -4.07 14.98
N LEU A 33 8.15 -3.85 14.48
CA LEU A 33 8.79 -4.76 13.53
C LEU A 33 8.99 -6.16 14.11
N ALA A 34 9.50 -6.27 15.34
CA ALA A 34 9.64 -7.58 15.99
C ALA A 34 8.30 -8.29 16.20
N ARG A 35 7.21 -7.56 16.49
CA ARG A 35 5.87 -8.15 16.58
C ARG A 35 5.34 -8.58 15.21
N HIS A 36 5.63 -7.80 14.17
CA HIS A 36 5.26 -8.11 12.79
C HIS A 36 6.01 -9.32 12.24
N GLU A 37 7.29 -9.48 12.57
CA GLU A 37 8.11 -10.65 12.23
C GLU A 37 7.48 -11.92 12.78
N VAL A 38 7.16 -11.96 14.09
CA VAL A 38 6.49 -13.11 14.72
C VAL A 38 5.14 -13.43 14.05
N ALA A 39 4.34 -12.42 13.73
CA ALA A 39 3.07 -12.63 13.04
C ALA A 39 3.26 -13.13 11.59
N SER A 40 4.34 -12.69 10.93
CA SER A 40 4.68 -13.10 9.57
C SER A 40 5.19 -14.54 9.51
N ASP A 41 5.90 -15.00 10.55
CA ASP A 41 6.27 -16.40 10.71
C ASP A 41 5.03 -17.29 10.83
N GLU A 42 4.11 -16.94 11.73
CA GLU A 42 2.84 -17.68 11.89
C GLU A 42 2.03 -17.70 10.59
N TYR A 43 1.92 -16.56 9.91
CA TYR A 43 1.26 -16.46 8.60
C TYR A 43 1.95 -17.35 7.55
N SER A 44 3.29 -17.36 7.52
CA SER A 44 4.06 -18.16 6.55
C SER A 44 3.87 -19.66 6.77
N GLU A 45 3.81 -20.11 8.03
CA GLU A 45 3.50 -21.51 8.36
C GLU A 45 2.10 -21.92 7.88
N GLN A 46 1.08 -21.09 8.14
CA GLN A 46 -0.28 -21.37 7.66
C GLN A 46 -0.36 -21.31 6.13
N TRP A 47 0.39 -20.39 5.50
CA TRP A 47 0.41 -20.26 4.05
C TRP A 47 1.03 -21.48 3.39
N GLN A 48 2.13 -21.99 3.93
CA GLN A 48 2.76 -23.21 3.45
C GLN A 48 1.81 -24.40 3.56
N ARG A 49 1.12 -24.55 4.70
CA ARG A 49 0.12 -25.62 4.88
C ARG A 49 -1.03 -25.51 3.89
N ALA A 50 -1.54 -24.30 3.66
CA ALA A 50 -2.60 -24.05 2.68
C ALA A 50 -2.13 -24.44 1.28
N HIS A 51 -0.90 -24.03 0.91
CA HIS A 51 -0.32 -24.31 -0.39
C HIS A 51 -0.12 -25.81 -0.65
N GLU A 52 0.40 -26.56 0.33
CA GLU A 52 0.59 -28.02 0.22
C GLU A 52 -0.75 -28.74 0.02
N LEU A 53 -1.77 -28.31 0.75
CA LEU A 53 -3.11 -28.89 0.68
C LEU A 53 -3.82 -28.56 -0.63
N ASP A 54 -3.72 -27.31 -1.09
CA ASP A 54 -4.24 -26.88 -2.39
C ASP A 54 -3.55 -27.63 -3.54
N ALA A 55 -2.23 -27.83 -3.47
CA ALA A 55 -1.48 -28.58 -4.48
C ALA A 55 -1.93 -30.05 -4.56
N LEU A 56 -2.22 -30.68 -3.41
CA LEU A 56 -2.77 -32.03 -3.36
C LEU A 56 -4.19 -32.09 -3.96
N ILE A 57 -5.07 -31.16 -3.58
CA ILE A 57 -6.43 -31.07 -4.12
C ILE A 57 -6.39 -30.86 -5.64
N TRP A 58 -5.50 -29.99 -6.13
CA TRP A 58 -5.30 -29.75 -7.56
C TRP A 58 -4.83 -31.01 -8.28
N THR A 59 -3.85 -31.73 -7.72
CA THR A 59 -3.35 -32.99 -8.31
C THR A 59 -4.45 -34.04 -8.41
N LEU A 60 -5.28 -34.19 -7.37
CA LEU A 60 -6.42 -35.12 -7.41
C LEU A 60 -7.40 -34.76 -8.53
N ARG A 61 -7.71 -33.46 -8.69
CA ARG A 61 -8.60 -32.98 -9.74
C ARG A 61 -8.02 -33.18 -11.15
N ASP A 62 -6.73 -32.94 -11.33
CA ASP A 62 -6.04 -33.12 -12.61
C ASP A 62 -6.01 -34.60 -13.04
N ASP A 63 -5.91 -35.50 -12.06
CA ASP A 63 -5.99 -36.95 -12.27
C ASP A 63 -7.44 -37.49 -12.39
N ASP A 64 -8.46 -36.64 -12.51
CA ASP A 64 -9.88 -36.99 -12.49
C ASP A 64 -10.32 -37.82 -11.26
N ARG A 65 -9.61 -37.67 -10.13
CA ARG A 65 -9.90 -38.37 -8.87
C ARG A 65 -10.87 -37.55 -8.02
N GLU A 66 -11.77 -38.26 -7.34
CA GLU A 66 -12.65 -37.63 -6.35
C GLU A 66 -11.83 -37.07 -5.19
N VAL A 67 -12.09 -35.80 -4.84
CA VAL A 67 -11.46 -35.16 -3.68
C VAL A 67 -12.19 -35.61 -2.41
N PRO A 68 -11.52 -36.26 -1.44
CA PRO A 68 -12.19 -36.73 -0.23
C PRO A 68 -12.83 -35.58 0.55
N PRO A 69 -14.07 -35.72 1.07
CA PRO A 69 -14.73 -34.66 1.85
C PRO A 69 -13.92 -34.19 3.07
N GLY A 70 -13.17 -35.10 3.71
CA GLY A 70 -12.29 -34.75 4.83
C GLY A 70 -11.15 -33.80 4.42
N LEU A 71 -10.65 -33.93 3.18
CA LEU A 71 -9.60 -33.06 2.66
C LEU A 71 -10.11 -31.64 2.35
N LEU A 72 -11.34 -31.53 1.85
CA LEU A 72 -12.01 -30.24 1.67
C LEU A 72 -12.27 -29.56 3.03
N ALA A 73 -12.72 -30.33 4.02
CA ALA A 73 -12.94 -29.80 5.37
C ALA A 73 -11.62 -29.33 6.03
N GLU A 74 -10.51 -30.03 5.78
CA GLU A 74 -9.18 -29.57 6.21
C GLU A 74 -8.77 -28.29 5.48
N SER A 75 -9.01 -28.20 4.17
CA SER A 75 -8.71 -27.00 3.36
C SER A 75 -9.48 -25.79 3.89
N ASP A 76 -10.75 -25.95 4.22
CA ASP A 76 -11.56 -24.91 4.85
C ASP A 76 -11.01 -24.48 6.22
N GLN A 77 -10.51 -25.44 7.03
CA GLN A 77 -9.92 -25.13 8.34
C GLN A 77 -8.60 -24.37 8.20
N VAL A 78 -7.71 -24.83 7.32
CA VAL A 78 -6.43 -24.18 7.03
C VAL A 78 -6.65 -22.80 6.41
N GLY A 79 -7.63 -22.64 5.52
CA GLY A 79 -8.00 -21.34 4.96
C GLY A 79 -8.53 -20.35 6.00
N ARG A 80 -9.21 -20.82 7.06
CA ARG A 80 -9.59 -19.96 8.20
C ARG A 80 -8.37 -19.58 9.04
N ALA A 81 -7.52 -20.56 9.40
CA ALA A 81 -6.30 -20.30 10.16
C ALA A 81 -5.34 -19.34 9.43
N LEU A 82 -5.20 -19.49 8.12
CA LEU A 82 -4.42 -18.57 7.27
C LEU A 82 -4.98 -17.15 7.31
N ARG A 83 -6.30 -16.99 7.25
CA ARG A 83 -6.94 -15.67 7.35
C ARG A 83 -6.72 -15.06 8.73
N GLU A 84 -6.91 -15.83 9.80
CA GLU A 84 -6.68 -15.39 11.18
C GLU A 84 -5.24 -14.97 11.42
N ALA A 85 -4.26 -15.75 10.94
CA ALA A 85 -2.84 -15.39 10.98
C ALA A 85 -2.55 -14.14 10.14
N GLY A 86 -3.17 -14.02 8.96
CA GLY A 86 -3.04 -12.87 8.08
C GLY A 86 -3.52 -11.57 8.72
N ASP A 87 -4.56 -11.63 9.56
CA ASP A 87 -5.06 -10.48 10.32
C ASP A 87 -4.03 -9.95 11.32
N GLY A 88 -3.02 -10.75 11.70
CA GLY A 88 -1.88 -10.32 12.50
C GLY A 88 -0.78 -9.59 11.72
N THR A 89 -0.89 -9.51 10.39
CA THR A 89 0.14 -8.93 9.50
C THR A 89 -0.38 -7.72 8.72
N LEU A 90 0.51 -6.77 8.40
CA LEU A 90 0.13 -5.64 7.56
C LEU A 90 -0.29 -6.10 6.16
N CYS A 91 0.44 -7.03 5.53
CA CYS A 91 0.11 -7.54 4.20
C CYS A 91 -1.26 -8.25 4.16
N GLY A 92 -1.63 -9.03 5.18
CA GLY A 92 -2.94 -9.68 5.24
C GLY A 92 -4.10 -8.70 5.35
N LEU A 93 -3.97 -7.66 6.18
CA LEU A 93 -4.96 -6.58 6.26
C LEU A 93 -5.07 -5.80 4.95
N VAL A 94 -3.95 -5.56 4.27
CA VAL A 94 -3.93 -4.83 3.00
C VAL A 94 -4.48 -5.68 1.85
N ASP A 95 -4.29 -7.00 1.88
CA ASP A 95 -4.92 -7.92 0.92
C ASP A 95 -6.44 -7.92 1.09
N ARG A 96 -6.94 -7.99 2.34
CA ARG A 96 -8.36 -7.81 2.65
C ARG A 96 -8.88 -6.45 2.21
N PHE A 97 -8.13 -5.36 2.41
CA PHE A 97 -8.51 -4.06 1.86
C PHE A 97 -8.67 -4.11 0.33
N ALA A 98 -7.73 -4.74 -0.38
CA ALA A 98 -7.72 -4.78 -1.84
C ALA A 98 -8.90 -5.59 -2.40
N TYR A 99 -9.26 -6.70 -1.76
CA TYR A 99 -10.24 -7.67 -2.25
C TYR A 99 -11.59 -7.65 -1.55
N GLY A 100 -11.68 -7.00 -0.39
CA GLY A 100 -12.88 -6.93 0.42
C GLY A 100 -14.01 -6.13 -0.23
N ASP A 101 -15.17 -6.21 0.39
CA ASP A 101 -16.30 -5.36 0.04
C ASP A 101 -16.07 -3.90 0.43
N ALA A 102 -17.03 -3.02 0.15
CA ALA A 102 -16.87 -1.59 0.36
C ALA A 102 -16.71 -1.22 1.86
N ASP A 103 -17.42 -1.91 2.75
CA ASP A 103 -17.43 -1.60 4.19
C ASP A 103 -16.12 -2.08 4.83
N GLU A 104 -15.68 -3.28 4.48
CA GLU A 104 -14.39 -3.83 4.92
C GLU A 104 -13.22 -2.96 4.40
N SER A 105 -13.22 -2.60 3.12
CA SER A 105 -12.19 -1.72 2.56
C SER A 105 -12.18 -0.35 3.23
N ALA A 106 -13.33 0.23 3.56
CA ALA A 106 -13.38 1.52 4.26
C ALA A 106 -12.75 1.43 5.66
N ALA A 107 -13.01 0.35 6.39
CA ALA A 107 -12.43 0.12 7.72
C ALA A 107 -10.91 -0.16 7.68
N LEU A 108 -10.43 -0.81 6.62
CA LEU A 108 -9.02 -1.18 6.46
C LEU A 108 -8.18 -0.12 5.70
N ALA A 109 -8.80 0.94 5.19
CA ALA A 109 -8.10 2.01 4.48
C ALA A 109 -6.91 2.62 5.25
N PRO A 110 -6.96 2.84 6.58
CA PRO A 110 -5.80 3.31 7.32
C PRO A 110 -4.57 2.40 7.23
N TYR A 111 -4.78 1.08 7.18
CA TYR A 111 -3.70 0.09 7.03
C TYR A 111 -3.15 0.06 5.60
N ALA A 112 -4.01 0.25 4.61
CA ALA A 112 -3.60 0.40 3.22
C ALA A 112 -2.74 1.66 3.01
N VAL A 113 -3.08 2.77 3.67
CA VAL A 113 -2.24 3.97 3.65
C VAL A 113 -0.93 3.75 4.43
N LEU A 114 -0.99 3.13 5.61
CA LEU A 114 0.20 2.76 6.39
C LEU A 114 1.21 1.95 5.57
N PHE A 115 0.72 1.01 4.75
CA PHE A 115 1.56 0.23 3.83
C PHE A 115 2.27 1.08 2.77
N LEU A 116 1.59 2.09 2.21
CA LEU A 116 2.21 3.05 1.29
C LEU A 116 3.21 3.96 2.02
N THR A 117 2.87 4.44 3.22
CA THR A 117 3.76 5.27 4.04
C THR A 117 5.04 4.51 4.41
N LEU A 118 4.94 3.24 4.80
CA LEU A 118 6.10 2.41 5.11
C LEU A 118 7.01 2.24 3.89
N GLU A 119 6.44 2.02 2.71
CA GLU A 119 7.20 1.96 1.45
C GLU A 119 7.93 3.26 1.13
N ASN A 120 7.30 4.40 1.45
CA ASN A 120 7.87 5.71 1.17
C ASN A 120 8.99 6.10 2.16
N ARG A 121 8.78 5.85 3.46
CA ARG A 121 9.67 6.33 4.52
C ARG A 121 10.80 5.36 4.88
N TYR A 122 10.53 4.06 4.77
CA TYR A 122 11.46 2.99 5.16
C TYR A 122 11.51 1.92 4.06
N PRO A 123 11.95 2.27 2.83
CA PRO A 123 11.92 1.37 1.68
C PRO A 123 12.71 0.07 1.91
N GLU A 124 13.79 0.12 2.70
CA GLU A 124 14.58 -1.04 3.10
C GLU A 124 13.79 -2.02 3.98
N THR A 125 13.04 -1.50 4.96
CA THR A 125 12.16 -2.31 5.81
C THR A 125 11.02 -2.90 4.99
N TRP A 126 10.47 -2.15 4.05
CA TRP A 126 9.42 -2.64 3.16
C TRP A 126 9.93 -3.78 2.25
N ASP A 127 11.18 -3.69 1.79
CA ASP A 127 11.79 -4.73 0.95
C ASP A 127 12.15 -6.01 1.71
N THR A 128 12.44 -5.95 3.02
CA THR A 128 12.81 -7.13 3.82
C THR A 128 11.62 -7.74 4.55
N GLU A 129 10.86 -6.93 5.28
CA GLU A 129 9.84 -7.41 6.23
C GLU A 129 8.49 -7.70 5.57
N LEU A 130 8.23 -7.08 4.41
CA LEU A 130 6.97 -7.26 3.67
C LEU A 130 7.13 -8.03 2.36
N ALA A 131 8.30 -8.63 2.12
CA ALA A 131 8.59 -9.42 0.93
C ALA A 131 7.85 -10.78 0.87
N ALA A 132 7.07 -11.14 1.91
CA ALA A 132 6.18 -12.29 1.85
C ALA A 132 5.04 -12.01 0.85
N GLY A 133 5.27 -12.35 -0.42
CA GLY A 133 4.40 -12.07 -1.56
C GLY A 133 5.06 -11.14 -2.58
N SER A 134 4.31 -10.68 -3.58
CA SER A 134 4.77 -9.59 -4.47
C SER A 134 4.23 -8.28 -3.90
N PRO A 135 4.97 -7.57 -3.00
CA PRO A 135 4.46 -6.37 -2.36
C PRO A 135 4.21 -5.25 -3.39
N TRP A 136 4.87 -5.30 -4.55
CA TRP A 136 4.59 -4.45 -5.72
C TRP A 136 3.19 -4.65 -6.29
N HIS A 137 2.75 -5.91 -6.42
CA HIS A 137 1.41 -6.22 -6.90
C HIS A 137 0.35 -5.76 -5.90
N LEU A 138 0.64 -5.88 -4.60
CA LEU A 138 -0.25 -5.36 -3.56
C LEU A 138 -0.33 -3.83 -3.58
N LYS A 139 0.81 -3.13 -3.68
CA LYS A 139 0.88 -1.67 -3.87
C LYS A 139 0.05 -1.22 -5.06
N LYS A 140 0.19 -1.90 -6.21
CA LYS A 140 -0.60 -1.63 -7.41
C LYS A 140 -2.10 -1.65 -7.12
N ARG A 141 -2.57 -2.71 -6.45
CA ARG A 141 -3.99 -2.90 -6.13
C ARG A 141 -4.51 -1.89 -5.13
N VAL A 142 -3.71 -1.57 -4.11
CA VAL A 142 -4.07 -0.53 -3.13
C VAL A 142 -4.30 0.80 -3.84
N LEU A 143 -3.35 1.21 -4.67
CA LEU A 143 -3.44 2.45 -5.43
C LEU A 143 -4.60 2.42 -6.45
N ASP A 144 -4.78 1.31 -7.18
CA ASP A 144 -5.91 1.14 -8.11
C ASP A 144 -7.27 1.22 -7.38
N ARG A 145 -7.37 0.65 -6.18
CA ARG A 145 -8.59 0.70 -5.35
C ARG A 145 -8.88 2.14 -4.92
N PHE A 146 -7.90 2.85 -4.36
CA PHE A 146 -8.11 4.25 -3.96
C PHE A 146 -8.46 5.16 -5.14
N VAL A 147 -7.88 4.92 -6.31
CA VAL A 147 -8.23 5.67 -7.54
C VAL A 147 -9.66 5.34 -7.99
N ARG A 148 -10.08 4.08 -7.91
CA ARG A 148 -11.42 3.67 -8.36
C ARG A 148 -12.52 4.10 -7.39
N ASP A 149 -12.31 3.88 -6.10
CA ASP A 149 -13.36 3.99 -5.07
C ASP A 149 -13.24 5.27 -4.23
N GLY A 150 -12.11 5.99 -4.37
CA GLY A 150 -11.76 7.12 -3.52
C GLY A 150 -11.09 6.70 -2.21
N VAL A 151 -10.49 7.69 -1.53
CA VAL A 151 -9.95 7.51 -0.17
C VAL A 151 -11.04 7.87 0.84
N PRO A 152 -11.39 6.98 1.79
CA PRO A 152 -12.33 7.28 2.86
C PRO A 152 -11.91 8.52 3.67
N VAL A 153 -12.88 9.33 4.09
CA VAL A 153 -12.63 10.63 4.74
C VAL A 153 -11.65 10.52 5.91
N GLY A 154 -11.80 9.50 6.76
CA GLY A 154 -10.92 9.28 7.92
C GLY A 154 -9.47 8.92 7.59
N SER A 155 -9.14 8.64 6.33
CA SER A 155 -7.79 8.29 5.86
C SER A 155 -7.22 9.29 4.86
N ARG A 156 -7.96 10.35 4.50
CA ARG A 156 -7.54 11.32 3.47
C ARG A 156 -6.24 12.02 3.85
N ASP A 157 -6.13 12.52 5.07
CA ASP A 157 -4.92 13.27 5.49
C ASP A 157 -3.68 12.38 5.46
N MET A 158 -3.79 11.14 5.96
CA MET A 158 -2.68 10.16 5.88
C MET A 158 -2.33 9.83 4.42
N ALA A 159 -3.32 9.71 3.54
CA ALA A 159 -3.07 9.43 2.13
C ALA A 159 -2.42 10.63 1.42
N THR A 160 -2.77 11.85 1.82
CA THR A 160 -2.14 13.09 1.37
C THR A 160 -0.67 13.11 1.78
N GLU A 161 -0.36 12.81 3.06
CA GLU A 161 1.02 12.67 3.53
C GLU A 161 1.78 11.60 2.73
N ALA A 162 1.15 10.45 2.44
CA ALA A 162 1.79 9.41 1.63
C ALA A 162 2.07 9.85 0.18
N VAL A 163 1.24 10.70 -0.43
CA VAL A 163 1.52 11.29 -1.75
C VAL A 163 2.71 12.25 -1.67
N ILE A 164 2.77 13.09 -0.64
CA ILE A 164 3.87 14.04 -0.41
C ILE A 164 5.17 13.25 -0.18
N ASP A 165 5.18 12.27 0.72
CA ASP A 165 6.33 11.40 0.99
C ASP A 165 6.83 10.71 -0.29
N ALA A 166 5.93 10.31 -1.19
CA ALA A 166 6.30 9.72 -2.46
C ALA A 166 7.03 10.71 -3.39
N ALA A 167 6.79 12.02 -3.29
CA ALA A 167 7.52 13.04 -4.05
C ALA A 167 8.98 13.18 -3.59
N TYR A 168 9.24 13.02 -2.28
CA TYR A 168 10.56 13.19 -1.67
C TYR A 168 11.52 12.01 -1.84
N ARG A 169 11.18 10.99 -2.63
CA ARG A 169 12.02 9.81 -2.84
C ARG A 169 12.23 9.46 -4.31
N LEU A 170 13.19 8.58 -4.56
CA LEU A 170 13.43 8.00 -5.88
C LEU A 170 12.21 7.23 -6.40
N HIS A 171 12.03 7.20 -7.72
CA HIS A 171 10.93 6.48 -8.39
C HIS A 171 11.03 4.98 -8.13
N ARG A 172 9.92 4.39 -7.68
CA ARG A 172 9.79 2.94 -7.44
C ARG A 172 8.64 2.37 -8.25
N CYS A 173 8.58 1.05 -8.32
CA CYS A 173 7.58 0.37 -9.13
C CYS A 173 6.16 0.77 -8.70
N GLU A 174 5.31 0.96 -9.71
CA GLU A 174 3.91 1.41 -9.62
C GLU A 174 3.65 2.84 -9.12
N ASP A 175 4.69 3.65 -8.92
CA ASP A 175 4.57 5.07 -8.56
C ASP A 175 3.77 5.90 -9.56
N ARG A 176 3.64 5.44 -10.80
CA ARG A 176 2.81 6.06 -11.84
C ARG A 176 1.33 6.27 -11.45
N ARG A 177 0.88 5.65 -10.36
CA ARG A 177 -0.49 5.81 -9.82
C ARG A 177 -0.62 6.91 -8.78
N TYR A 178 0.48 7.38 -8.16
CA TYR A 178 0.42 8.49 -7.20
C TYR A 178 -0.19 9.77 -7.80
N PRO A 179 0.06 10.16 -9.06
CA PRO A 179 -0.62 11.32 -9.65
C PRO A 179 -2.12 11.14 -9.82
N LEU A 180 -2.58 9.89 -10.06
CA LEU A 180 -4.02 9.59 -10.08
C LEU A 180 -4.62 9.71 -8.68
N LEU A 181 -3.94 9.17 -7.67
CA LEU A 181 -4.35 9.30 -6.28
C LEU A 181 -4.38 10.77 -5.83
N ALA A 182 -3.37 11.56 -6.20
CA ALA A 182 -3.28 12.98 -5.90
C ALA A 182 -4.51 13.75 -6.38
N ARG A 183 -5.05 13.44 -7.58
CA ARG A 183 -6.29 14.05 -8.09
C ARG A 183 -7.50 13.82 -7.18
N HIS A 184 -7.60 12.67 -6.52
CA HIS A 184 -8.69 12.40 -5.55
C HIS A 184 -8.49 13.12 -4.21
N LEU A 185 -7.25 13.53 -3.93
CA LEU A 185 -6.82 14.20 -2.71
C LEU A 185 -6.60 15.71 -2.92
N ASP A 186 -6.93 16.23 -4.11
CA ASP A 186 -6.71 17.63 -4.48
C ASP A 186 -7.29 18.56 -3.41
N SER A 187 -6.39 19.36 -2.84
CA SER A 187 -6.65 20.28 -1.75
C SER A 187 -5.59 21.37 -1.77
N VAL A 188 -5.91 22.52 -1.16
CA VAL A 188 -4.97 23.62 -1.04
C VAL A 188 -3.69 23.16 -0.32
N ALA A 189 -3.83 22.43 0.78
CA ALA A 189 -2.70 21.89 1.54
C ALA A 189 -1.80 20.97 0.69
N LEU A 190 -2.38 20.03 -0.07
CA LEU A 190 -1.58 19.17 -0.95
C LEU A 190 -0.83 19.98 -2.02
N ARG A 191 -1.47 21.00 -2.60
CA ARG A 191 -0.84 21.85 -3.62
C ARG A 191 0.29 22.69 -3.04
N GLU A 192 0.12 23.25 -1.84
CA GLU A 192 1.14 24.05 -1.16
C GLU A 192 2.39 23.20 -0.84
N GLU A 193 2.20 22.02 -0.27
CA GLU A 193 3.30 21.09 0.05
C GLU A 193 4.03 20.60 -1.22
N LEU A 194 3.29 20.33 -2.31
CA LEU A 194 3.92 19.97 -3.59
C LEU A 194 4.63 21.16 -4.25
N ALA A 195 4.16 22.39 -4.06
CA ALA A 195 4.87 23.57 -4.54
C ALA A 195 6.19 23.77 -3.79
N GLU A 196 6.20 23.60 -2.47
CA GLU A 196 7.44 23.62 -1.68
C GLU A 196 8.40 22.50 -2.11
N ALA A 197 7.89 21.29 -2.39
CA ALA A 197 8.70 20.20 -2.92
C ALA A 197 9.21 20.46 -4.35
N TYR A 198 8.48 21.22 -5.16
CA TYR A 198 8.91 21.62 -6.50
C TYR A 198 10.11 22.59 -6.45
N ASP A 199 10.14 23.47 -5.46
CA ASP A 199 11.24 24.41 -5.22
C ASP A 199 12.48 23.77 -4.55
N ASN A 200 12.49 22.45 -4.37
CA ASN A 200 13.58 21.74 -3.71
C ASN A 200 14.87 21.73 -4.57
N GLU A 201 16.03 21.83 -3.92
CA GLU A 201 17.34 21.76 -4.61
C GLU A 201 17.62 20.37 -5.22
N ASP A 202 17.01 19.31 -4.70
CA ASP A 202 17.06 17.98 -5.31
C ASP A 202 16.17 17.93 -6.56
N VAL A 203 16.83 17.91 -7.72
CA VAL A 203 16.18 17.86 -9.05
C VAL A 203 15.21 16.69 -9.22
N ILE A 204 15.40 15.58 -8.49
CA ILE A 204 14.48 14.44 -8.56
C ILE A 204 13.20 14.76 -7.78
N VAL A 205 13.33 15.35 -6.60
CA VAL A 205 12.16 15.77 -5.79
C VAL A 205 11.38 16.84 -6.55
N ALA A 206 12.08 17.85 -7.08
CA ALA A 206 11.49 18.91 -7.88
C ALA A 206 10.71 18.33 -9.08
N ALA A 207 11.34 17.48 -9.91
CA ALA A 207 10.69 16.88 -11.07
C ALA A 207 9.44 16.06 -10.68
N ARG A 208 9.48 15.34 -9.56
CA ARG A 208 8.32 14.55 -9.10
C ARG A 208 7.17 15.42 -8.63
N ALA A 209 7.48 16.41 -7.80
CA ALA A 209 6.48 17.34 -7.29
C ALA A 209 5.85 18.15 -8.43
N GLY A 210 6.64 18.62 -9.39
CA GLY A 210 6.19 19.34 -10.57
C GLY A 210 5.22 18.52 -11.41
N TYR A 211 5.51 17.24 -11.65
CA TYR A 211 4.56 16.39 -12.38
C TYR A 211 3.27 16.10 -11.59
N LEU A 212 3.34 15.99 -10.27
CA LEU A 212 2.15 15.83 -9.43
C LEU A 212 1.29 17.10 -9.54
N LEU A 213 1.89 18.30 -9.46
CA LEU A 213 1.20 19.57 -9.68
C LEU A 213 0.58 19.65 -11.08
N TRP A 214 1.34 19.32 -12.13
CA TRP A 214 0.84 19.24 -13.49
C TRP A 214 -0.37 18.31 -13.59
N ALA A 215 -0.32 17.15 -12.94
CA ALA A 215 -1.42 16.19 -12.96
C ALA A 215 -2.68 16.73 -12.24
N LEU A 216 -2.52 17.53 -11.19
CA LEU A 216 -3.61 18.23 -10.49
C LEU A 216 -4.22 19.36 -11.33
N GLU A 217 -3.41 20.07 -12.11
CA GLU A 217 -3.86 21.15 -13.01
C GLU A 217 -4.51 20.62 -14.29
N ASN A 218 -4.13 19.41 -14.71
CA ASN A 218 -4.59 18.77 -15.93
C ASN A 218 -5.37 17.49 -15.64
N PRO A 219 -6.53 17.54 -14.94
CA PRO A 219 -7.23 16.35 -14.44
C PRO A 219 -7.72 15.40 -15.56
N ALA A 220 -7.93 15.92 -16.77
CA ALA A 220 -8.33 15.13 -17.94
C ALA A 220 -7.15 14.48 -18.68
N ALA A 221 -5.92 14.94 -18.43
CA ALA A 221 -4.74 14.40 -19.11
C ALA A 221 -4.45 12.97 -18.63
N PRO A 222 -4.05 12.06 -19.54
CA PRO A 222 -3.69 10.70 -19.16
C PRO A 222 -2.40 10.71 -18.32
N VAL A 223 -2.38 9.97 -17.22
CA VAL A 223 -1.16 9.75 -16.40
C VAL A 223 -0.48 8.48 -16.88
N THR A 224 0.59 8.63 -17.66
CA THR A 224 1.35 7.53 -18.26
C THR A 224 2.86 7.80 -18.14
N LEU A 225 3.68 6.79 -18.42
CA LEU A 225 5.13 6.99 -18.54
C LEU A 225 5.47 7.96 -19.68
N ARG A 226 4.64 8.00 -20.73
CA ARG A 226 4.82 8.91 -21.86
C ARG A 226 4.55 10.35 -21.43
N SER A 227 3.41 10.63 -20.80
CA SER A 227 3.08 11.97 -20.34
C SER A 227 4.10 12.51 -19.32
N TRP A 228 4.67 11.64 -18.46
CA TRP A 228 5.79 12.00 -17.59
C TRP A 228 7.02 12.46 -18.37
N ARG A 229 7.42 11.69 -19.40
CA ARG A 229 8.60 12.02 -20.22
C ARG A 229 8.38 13.29 -21.03
N ASP A 230 7.20 13.45 -21.62
CA ASP A 230 6.84 14.61 -22.40
C ASP A 230 6.89 15.87 -21.51
N TRP A 231 6.31 15.79 -20.29
CA TRP A 231 6.34 16.87 -19.30
C TRP A 231 7.77 17.26 -18.87
N ILE A 232 8.64 16.29 -18.55
CA ILE A 232 10.04 16.61 -18.19
C ILE A 232 10.75 17.36 -19.31
N VAL A 233 10.56 16.96 -20.56
CA VAL A 233 11.23 17.60 -21.69
C VAL A 233 10.74 19.04 -21.86
N GLU A 234 9.43 19.27 -21.74
CA GLU A 234 8.81 20.60 -21.80
C GLU A 234 9.30 21.51 -20.66
N ASP A 235 9.24 21.03 -19.42
CA ASP A 235 9.67 21.77 -18.21
C ASP A 235 11.16 22.15 -18.25
N LEU A 236 12.03 21.23 -18.70
CA LEU A 236 13.45 21.52 -18.89
C LEU A 236 13.70 22.56 -20.00
N THR A 237 12.88 22.56 -21.06
CA THR A 237 13.02 23.56 -22.13
C THR A 237 12.53 24.95 -21.73
N GLU A 238 11.46 25.04 -20.93
CA GLU A 238 10.97 26.30 -20.37
C GLU A 238 11.98 26.89 -19.36
N SER A 239 12.54 26.04 -18.48
CA SER A 239 13.57 26.44 -17.51
C SER A 239 14.88 26.94 -18.14
N LEU A 240 15.19 26.55 -19.38
CA LEU A 240 16.40 27.00 -20.11
C LEU A 240 16.17 28.25 -20.96
N THR A 241 14.92 28.67 -21.16
CA THR A 241 14.55 29.82 -22.00
C THR A 241 14.09 31.05 -21.23
N THR A 242 14.03 30.94 -19.90
CA THR A 242 13.65 31.99 -18.94
C THR A 242 14.85 32.48 -18.14
#